data_AF-A0AB38H6T1-F1
#
_entry.id   AF-A0AB38H6T1-F1
#
_cell.length_a   1.000
_cell.length_b   1.000
_cell.length_c   1.000
_cell.angle_alpha   90.00
_cell.angle_beta   90.00
_cell.angle_gamma   90.00
#
_symmetry.space_group_name_H-M   'P 1'
#
loop_
_entity.id
_entity.type
_entity.pdbx_description
1 polymer ?
#
loop_
_entity_poly.entity_id
_entity_poly.type
_entity_poly.pdbx_seq_one_letter_code
_entity_poly.pdbx_strand_id
1 'polypeptide(L)' 'MLNDGGIKQQAIVQLLLEHGASPHLTDKYGKTPLELARERGFEEIAQLLIAAGA' A
#
# COMPACT_ATOMS: atom_id res chain seq x y z
N MET A 1 -8.28 -16.10 -2.23
CA MET A 1 -8.65 -14.70 -1.91
C MET A 1 -7.52 -13.84 -2.48
N LEU A 2 -7.84 -12.84 -3.30
CA LEU A 2 -6.82 -12.07 -4.06
C LEU A 2 -6.46 -10.72 -3.42
N ASN A 3 -7.15 -10.34 -2.33
CA ASN A 3 -7.02 -9.03 -1.71
C ASN A 3 -7.10 -9.14 -0.17
N ASP A 4 -6.09 -9.78 0.42
CA ASP A 4 -5.98 -10.12 1.84
C ASP A 4 -4.72 -9.56 2.52
N GLY A 5 -3.93 -8.75 1.83
CA GLY A 5 -2.69 -8.15 2.34
C GLY A 5 -1.50 -9.10 2.39
N GLY A 6 -1.61 -10.33 1.86
CA GLY A 6 -0.57 -11.34 1.95
C GLY A 6 0.68 -11.05 1.10
N ILE A 7 1.67 -11.95 1.20
CA ILE A 7 3.01 -11.80 0.60
C ILE A 7 3.02 -11.42 -0.88
N LYS A 8 2.03 -11.88 -1.67
CA LYS A 8 1.93 -11.54 -3.09
C LYS A 8 1.58 -10.06 -3.30
N GLN A 9 0.67 -9.51 -2.48
CA GLN A 9 0.31 -8.09 -2.58
C GLN A 9 1.41 -7.21 -2.02
N GLN A 10 2.06 -7.62 -0.94
CA GLN A 10 3.23 -6.93 -0.40
C GLN A 10 4.33 -6.79 -1.46
N ALA A 11 4.65 -7.87 -2.18
CA ALA A 11 5.64 -7.86 -3.26
C ALA A 11 5.24 -6.94 -4.43
N ILE A 12 3.96 -6.90 -4.81
CA ILE A 12 3.46 -6.00 -5.86
C ILE A 12 3.57 -4.54 -5.41
N VAL A 13 3.15 -4.23 -4.18
CA VAL A 13 3.26 -2.87 -3.63
C VAL A 13 4.72 -2.42 -3.60
N GLN A 14 5.62 -3.26 -3.10
CA GLN A 14 7.04 -2.98 -3.09
C GLN A 14 7.58 -2.71 -4.51
N LEU A 15 7.28 -3.59 -5.47
CA LEU A 15 7.73 -3.43 -6.86
C LEU A 15 7.25 -2.10 -7.47
N LEU A 16 6.00 -1.72 -7.22
CA LEU A 16 5.43 -0.47 -7.71
C LEU A 16 6.14 0.75 -7.11
N LEU A 17 6.38 0.74 -5.79
CA LEU A 17 7.10 1.83 -5.10
C LEU A 17 8.54 1.97 -5.62
N GLU A 18 9.24 0.85 -5.80
CA GLU A 18 10.59 0.81 -6.39
C GLU A 18 10.62 1.39 -7.82
N HIS A 19 9.51 1.32 -8.56
CA HIS A 19 9.37 1.87 -9.91
C HIS A 19 8.74 3.28 -9.92
N GLY A 20 8.70 3.97 -8.78
CA GLY A 20 8.29 5.37 -8.69
C GLY A 20 6.77 5.60 -8.58
N ALA A 21 5.99 4.57 -8.23
CA ALA A 21 4.60 4.78 -7.85
C ALA A 21 4.54 5.72 -6.64
N SER A 22 3.71 6.76 -6.72
CA SER A 22 3.55 7.72 -5.63
C SER A 22 2.70 7.12 -4.50
N PRO A 23 3.19 7.12 -3.24
CA PRO A 23 2.46 6.57 -2.10
C PRO A 23 1.33 7.50 -1.59
N HIS A 24 1.17 8.70 -2.17
CA HIS A 24 0.17 9.68 -1.75
C HIS A 24 -1.05 9.76 -2.68
N LEU A 25 -1.09 8.96 -3.76
CA LEU A 25 -2.20 9.00 -4.71
C LEU A 25 -3.47 8.46 -4.08
N THR A 26 -4.51 9.28 -4.03
CA THR A 26 -5.77 8.89 -3.44
C THR A 26 -6.65 8.10 -4.40
N ASP A 27 -7.46 7.20 -3.85
CA ASP A 27 -8.53 6.54 -4.59
C ASP A 27 -9.70 7.51 -4.88
N LYS A 28 -10.76 7.01 -5.53
CA LYS A 28 -11.97 7.81 -5.85
C LYS A 28 -12.72 8.36 -4.62
N TYR A 29 -12.41 7.88 -3.41
CA TYR A 29 -12.99 8.35 -2.15
C TYR A 29 -12.04 9.28 -1.38
N GLY A 30 -10.89 9.63 -1.97
CA GLY A 30 -9.90 10.48 -1.33
C GLY A 30 -9.00 9.75 -0.34
N LYS A 31 -9.01 8.41 -0.31
CA LYS A 31 -8.17 7.64 0.61
C LYS A 31 -6.81 7.35 0.01
N THR A 32 -5.76 7.65 0.76
CA THR A 32 -4.39 7.26 0.45
C THR A 32 -4.22 5.74 0.57
N PRO A 33 -3.19 5.15 -0.08
CA PRO A 33 -2.81 3.76 0.09
C PRO A 33 -2.57 3.40 1.56
N LEU A 34 -2.00 4.31 2.35
CA LEU A 34 -1.71 4.08 3.76
C LEU A 34 -2.98 4.00 4.60
N GLU A 35 -3.95 4.88 4.36
CA GLU A 35 -5.27 4.81 5.03
C GLU A 35 -5.97 3.48 4.72
N LEU A 36 -5.99 3.06 3.45
CA LEU A 36 -6.57 1.79 3.05
C LEU A 36 -5.88 0.58 3.71
N ALA A 37 -4.55 0.60 3.80
CA ALA A 37 -3.79 -0.47 4.46
C ALA A 37 -4.13 -0.55 5.96
N ARG A 38 -4.21 0.60 6.66
CA ARG A 38 -4.55 0.66 8.09
C ARG A 38 -5.99 0.22 8.36
N GLU A 39 -6.94 0.65 7.54
CA GLU A 39 -8.36 0.25 7.67
C GLU A 39 -8.57 -1.26 7.50
N ARG A 40 -7.73 -1.90 6.68
CA ARG A 40 -7.80 -3.35 6.43
C ARG A 40 -6.89 -4.19 7.32
N GLY A 41 -6.07 -3.56 8.18
CA GLY A 41 -5.11 -4.26 9.02
C GLY A 41 -3.93 -4.88 8.26
N PHE A 42 -3.57 -4.33 7.10
CA PHE A 42 -2.43 -4.80 6.29
C PHE A 42 -1.14 -4.13 6.78
N GLU A 43 -0.64 -4.57 7.94
CA GLU A 43 0.47 -3.91 8.65
C GLU A 43 1.75 -3.84 7.82
N GLU A 44 2.15 -4.91 7.14
CA GLU A 44 3.37 -4.92 6.32
C GLU A 44 3.25 -3.97 5.12
N ILE A 45 2.07 -3.89 4.50
CA ILE A 45 1.83 -2.94 3.40
C ILE A 45 1.89 -1.49 3.93
N ALA A 46 1.33 -1.24 5.11
CA ALA A 46 1.43 0.07 5.75
C ALA A 46 2.90 0.47 6.01
N GLN A 47 3.73 -0.48 6.48
CA GLN A 47 5.16 -0.24 6.69
C GLN A 47 5.90 0.06 5.38
N LEU A 48 5.63 -0.68 4.30
CA LEU A 48 6.22 -0.39 2.98
C LEU A 48 5.89 1.02 2.50
N LEU A 49 4.64 1.45 2.69
CA LEU A 49 4.19 2.80 2.30
C LEU A 49 4.87 3.88 3.15
N ILE A 50 4.95 3.71 4.47
CA ILE A 50 5.66 4.63 5.38
C ILE A 50 7.14 4.73 4.99
N ALA A 51 7.79 3.60 4.69
CA ALA A 51 9.18 3.59 4.24
C ALA A 51 9.38 4.33 2.91
N ALA A 52 8.36 4.36 2.05
CA ALA A 52 8.35 5.14 0.82
C ALA A 52 7.97 6.63 1.02
N GLY A 53 7.73 7.06 2.26
CA GLY A 53 7.44 8.44 2.63
C GLY A 53 5.96 8.82 2.68
N ALA A 54 5.04 7.84 2.70
CA ALA A 54 3.59 8.03 2.80
C ALA A 54 3.14 8.87 4.00
#